data_AF-A0A6B3GAV5-F1
#
_entry.id   AF-A0A6B3GAV5-F1
#
_cell.length_a   1.000
_cell.length_b   1.000
_cell.length_c   1.000
_cell.angle_alpha   90.00
_cell.angle_beta   90.00
_cell.angle_gamma   90.00
#
_symmetry.space_group_name_H-M   'P 1'
#
loop_
_entity.id
_entity.type
_entity.pdbx_description
1 polymer ?
#
loop_
_entity_poly.entity_id
_entity_poly.type
_entity_poly.pdbx_seq_one_letter_code
_entity_poly.pdbx_strand_id
1 'polypeptide(L)'
;MREAEQRRRWYAAVTQTRERQIEQHRATVLTEQIRAWRQADEIRAFCQAARARTGETPVTADEADWLDWAEAYAMQLDPLQEPLRTPVDPPAGLEVLRELAKIDVYAHPWPFDADGRWMLPDDRPTDPRT
;
A
#
# COMPACT_ATOMS: atom_id res chain seq x y z
N MET A 1 11.73 -36.53 14.70
CA MET A 1 11.81 -36.16 13.27
C MET A 1 10.52 -35.57 12.74
N ARG A 2 9.36 -36.27 12.79
CA ARG A 2 8.08 -35.77 12.23
C ARG A 2 7.61 -34.42 12.81
N GLU A 3 7.71 -34.24 14.12
CA GLU A 3 7.26 -33.01 14.80
C GLU A 3 8.13 -31.80 14.45
N ALA A 4 9.45 -31.96 14.48
CA ALA A 4 10.39 -30.91 14.08
C ALA A 4 10.20 -30.48 12.61
N GLU A 5 9.90 -31.44 11.72
CA GLU A 5 9.62 -31.15 10.32
C GLU A 5 8.28 -30.44 10.13
N GLN A 6 7.22 -30.85 10.84
CA GLN A 6 5.93 -30.17 10.85
C GLN A 6 6.06 -28.73 11.34
N ARG A 7 6.81 -28.52 12.43
CA ARG A 7 7.11 -27.19 12.98
C ARG A 7 7.84 -26.30 11.97
N ARG A 8 8.87 -26.82 11.29
CA ARG A 8 9.58 -26.08 10.23
C ARG A 8 8.65 -25.70 9.07
N ARG A 9 7.82 -26.62 8.60
CA ARG A 9 6.85 -26.36 7.51
C ARG A 9 5.84 -25.29 7.92
N TRP A 10 5.39 -25.31 9.16
CA TRP A 10 4.48 -24.31 9.70
C TRP A 10 5.11 -22.92 9.72
N TYR A 11 6.33 -22.78 10.28
CA TYR A 11 7.04 -21.50 10.32
C TYR A 11 7.33 -20.95 8.92
N ALA A 12 7.66 -21.82 7.95
CA ALA A 12 7.83 -21.42 6.55
C ALA A 12 6.52 -20.89 5.95
N ALA A 13 5.38 -21.55 6.21
CA ALA A 13 4.08 -21.11 5.74
C ALA A 13 3.63 -19.78 6.38
N VAL A 14 3.89 -19.58 7.67
CA VAL A 14 3.63 -18.31 8.37
C VAL A 14 4.48 -17.18 7.79
N THR A 15 5.76 -17.44 7.51
CA THR A 15 6.68 -16.47 6.88
C THR A 15 6.21 -16.08 5.48
N GLN A 16 5.84 -17.05 4.65
CA GLN A 16 5.30 -16.79 3.32
C GLN A 16 4.00 -15.97 3.37
N THR A 17 3.14 -16.24 4.35
CA THR A 17 1.90 -15.47 4.54
C THR A 17 2.23 -14.02 4.91
N ARG A 18 3.24 -13.81 5.76
CA ARG A 18 3.72 -12.46 6.11
C ARG A 18 4.25 -11.69 4.90
N GLU A 19 5.09 -12.31 4.07
CA GLU A 19 5.58 -11.68 2.83
C GLU A 19 4.41 -11.30 1.92
N ARG A 20 3.43 -12.19 1.76
CA ARG A 20 2.23 -11.91 0.95
C ARG A 20 1.40 -10.75 1.50
N GLN A 21 1.24 -10.65 2.81
CA GLN A 21 0.52 -9.54 3.46
C GLN A 21 1.18 -8.19 3.14
N ILE A 22 2.52 -8.12 3.27
CA ILE A 22 3.29 -6.92 2.96
C ILE A 22 3.13 -6.54 1.49
N GLU A 23 3.26 -7.51 0.59
CA GLU A 23 3.13 -7.27 -0.85
C GLU A 23 1.72 -6.78 -1.24
N GLN A 24 0.67 -7.41 -0.69
CA GLN A 24 -0.71 -6.97 -0.91
C GLN A 24 -0.94 -5.55 -0.40
N HIS A 25 -0.40 -5.20 0.76
CA HIS A 25 -0.49 -3.84 1.30
C HIS A 25 0.18 -2.82 0.37
N ARG A 26 1.42 -3.10 -0.07
CA ARG A 26 2.15 -2.23 -0.99
C ARG A 26 1.42 -2.05 -2.32
N ALA A 27 0.88 -3.13 -2.87
CA ALA A 27 0.10 -3.09 -4.11
C ALA A 27 -1.16 -2.23 -3.96
N THR A 28 -1.86 -2.32 -2.82
CA THR A 28 -3.02 -1.47 -2.52
C THR A 28 -2.61 0.01 -2.47
N VAL A 29 -1.59 0.36 -1.68
CA VAL A 29 -1.15 1.76 -1.55
C VAL A 29 -0.67 2.32 -2.89
N LEU A 30 0.11 1.55 -3.67
CA LEU A 30 0.54 1.97 -4.99
C LEU A 30 -0.66 2.20 -5.94
N THR A 31 -1.65 1.33 -5.89
CA THR A 31 -2.87 1.47 -6.71
C THR A 31 -3.65 2.72 -6.35
N GLU A 32 -3.76 3.04 -5.05
CA GLU A 32 -4.41 4.26 -4.56
C GLU A 32 -3.65 5.51 -5.01
N GLN A 33 -2.31 5.51 -4.88
CA GLN A 33 -1.47 6.61 -5.37
C GLN A 33 -1.64 6.82 -6.88
N ILE A 34 -1.61 5.75 -7.69
CA ILE A 34 -1.81 5.87 -9.14
C ILE A 34 -3.19 6.46 -9.48
N ARG A 35 -4.24 6.07 -8.75
CA ARG A 35 -5.58 6.61 -8.94
C ARG A 35 -5.66 8.10 -8.59
N ALA A 36 -5.10 8.50 -7.44
CA ALA A 36 -5.07 9.89 -7.00
C ALA A 36 -4.29 10.77 -7.98
N TRP A 37 -3.13 10.30 -8.43
CA TRP A 37 -2.32 10.98 -9.44
C TRP A 37 -3.08 11.17 -10.77
N ARG A 38 -3.74 10.12 -11.28
CA ARG A 38 -4.55 10.22 -12.51
C ARG A 38 -5.69 11.21 -12.35
N GLN A 39 -6.39 11.17 -11.22
CA GLN A 39 -7.48 12.10 -10.96
C GLN A 39 -6.99 13.55 -10.89
N ALA A 40 -5.84 13.80 -10.26
CA ALA A 40 -5.23 15.14 -10.25
C ALA A 40 -4.86 15.62 -11.67
N ASP A 41 -4.31 14.73 -12.50
CA ASP A 41 -4.00 15.02 -13.90
C ASP A 41 -5.26 15.33 -14.72
N GLU A 42 -6.32 14.54 -14.56
CA GLU A 42 -7.61 14.75 -15.21
C GLU A 42 -8.23 16.10 -14.83
N ILE A 43 -8.13 16.51 -13.57
CA ILE A 43 -8.61 17.83 -13.11
C ILE A 43 -7.81 18.95 -13.77
N ARG A 44 -6.47 18.84 -13.83
CA ARG A 44 -5.62 19.84 -14.51
C ARG A 44 -5.94 19.93 -15.99
N ALA A 45 -6.10 18.79 -16.67
CA ALA A 45 -6.48 18.72 -18.07
C ALA A 45 -7.85 19.36 -18.32
N PHE A 46 -8.83 19.11 -17.43
CA PHE A 46 -10.13 19.78 -17.47
C PHE A 46 -9.99 21.30 -17.35
N CYS A 47 -9.19 21.79 -16.39
CA CYS A 47 -9.00 23.23 -16.20
C CYS A 47 -8.34 23.89 -17.42
N GLN A 48 -7.35 23.23 -18.02
CA GLN A 48 -6.71 23.69 -19.26
C GLN A 48 -7.71 23.73 -20.42
N ALA A 49 -8.49 22.67 -20.63
CA ALA A 49 -9.51 22.62 -21.67
C ALA A 49 -10.61 23.68 -21.44
N ALA A 50 -11.00 23.90 -20.19
CA ALA A 50 -11.97 24.91 -19.81
C ALA A 50 -11.51 26.33 -20.14
N ARG A 51 -10.25 26.67 -19.86
CA ARG A 51 -9.69 27.97 -20.27
C ARG A 51 -9.55 28.08 -21.79
N ALA A 52 -9.06 27.03 -22.45
CA ALA A 52 -8.88 27.02 -23.90
C ALA A 52 -10.18 27.16 -24.71
N ARG A 53 -11.33 26.68 -24.20
CA ARG A 53 -12.62 26.79 -24.91
C ARG A 53 -13.03 28.23 -25.21
N THR A 54 -12.61 29.16 -24.37
CA THR A 54 -13.03 30.56 -24.44
C THR A 54 -12.24 31.37 -25.47
N GLY A 55 -11.18 30.79 -26.05
CA GLY A 55 -10.36 31.43 -27.07
C GLY A 55 -9.71 32.70 -26.54
N GLU A 56 -9.96 33.83 -27.20
CA GLU A 56 -9.51 35.16 -26.76
C GLU A 56 -10.45 35.82 -25.75
N THR A 57 -11.66 35.27 -25.57
CA THR A 57 -12.63 35.82 -24.62
C THR A 57 -12.25 35.35 -23.22
N PRO A 58 -12.01 36.25 -22.25
CA PRO A 58 -11.75 35.82 -20.88
C PRO A 58 -12.94 35.06 -20.31
N VAL A 59 -12.68 34.00 -19.54
CA VAL A 59 -13.67 33.38 -18.65
C VAL A 59 -14.24 34.42 -17.68
N THR A 60 -15.46 34.19 -17.17
CA THR A 60 -16.01 35.06 -16.14
C THR A 60 -15.17 34.97 -14.86
N ALA A 61 -15.28 35.96 -13.97
CA ALA A 61 -14.60 35.94 -12.68
C ALA A 61 -14.98 34.68 -11.87
N ASP A 62 -16.27 34.35 -11.79
CA ASP A 62 -16.75 33.15 -11.10
C ASP A 62 -16.18 31.85 -11.69
N GLU A 63 -16.05 31.77 -13.03
CA GLU A 63 -15.43 30.62 -13.69
C GLU A 63 -13.93 30.54 -13.39
N ALA A 64 -13.21 31.67 -13.40
CA ALA A 64 -11.80 31.72 -13.03
C ALA A 64 -11.58 31.25 -11.60
N ASP A 65 -12.36 31.75 -10.64
CA ASP A 65 -12.27 31.38 -9.23
C ASP A 65 -12.49 29.87 -9.02
N TRP A 66 -13.46 29.28 -9.74
CA TRP A 66 -13.68 27.83 -9.70
C TRP A 66 -12.52 27.02 -10.25
N LEU A 67 -11.94 27.46 -11.38
CA LEU A 67 -10.80 26.77 -12.00
C LEU A 67 -9.54 26.87 -11.15
N ASP A 68 -9.31 28.00 -10.49
CA ASP A 68 -8.18 28.18 -9.59
C ASP A 68 -8.33 27.32 -8.33
N TRP A 69 -9.55 27.22 -7.77
CA TRP A 69 -9.85 26.27 -6.70
C TRP A 69 -9.61 24.81 -7.15
N ALA A 70 -10.07 24.44 -8.35
CA ALA A 70 -9.93 23.08 -8.85
C ALA A 70 -8.46 22.68 -9.06
N GLU A 71 -7.61 23.60 -9.53
CA GLU A 71 -6.17 23.37 -9.62
C GLU A 71 -5.51 23.21 -8.25
N ALA A 72 -5.86 24.06 -7.28
CA ALA A 72 -5.37 23.91 -5.91
C ALA A 72 -5.80 22.57 -5.29
N TYR A 73 -7.03 22.13 -5.56
CA TYR A 73 -7.51 20.81 -5.14
C TYR A 73 -6.73 19.66 -5.81
N ALA A 74 -6.43 19.76 -7.11
CA ALA A 74 -5.59 18.79 -7.81
C ALA A 74 -4.18 18.70 -7.22
N MET A 75 -3.60 19.82 -6.78
CA MET A 75 -2.32 19.80 -6.06
C MET A 75 -2.42 19.04 -4.74
N GLN A 76 -3.47 19.25 -3.95
CA GLN A 76 -3.67 18.53 -2.68
C GLN A 76 -3.86 17.02 -2.87
N LEU A 77 -4.47 16.61 -3.98
CA LEU A 77 -4.74 15.21 -4.29
C LEU A 77 -3.50 14.47 -4.84
N ASP A 78 -2.60 15.18 -5.53
CA ASP A 78 -1.50 14.59 -6.26
C ASP A 78 -0.43 14.03 -5.30
N PRO A 79 -0.25 12.70 -5.23
CA PRO A 79 0.72 12.09 -4.32
C PRO A 79 2.18 12.42 -4.70
N LEU A 80 2.42 12.99 -5.88
CA LEU A 80 3.75 13.42 -6.32
C LEU A 80 4.16 14.80 -5.78
N GLN A 81 3.30 15.49 -5.03
CA GLN A 81 3.69 16.71 -4.31
C GLN A 81 4.62 16.43 -3.12
N GLU A 82 4.62 15.20 -2.61
CA GLU A 82 5.52 14.74 -1.56
C GLU A 82 6.54 13.72 -2.09
N PRO A 83 7.71 13.56 -1.43
CA PRO A 83 8.65 12.51 -1.80
C PRO A 83 8.03 11.13 -1.69
N LEU A 84 8.14 10.33 -2.76
CA LEU A 84 7.71 8.93 -2.75
C LEU A 84 8.46 8.13 -1.69
N ARG A 85 7.71 7.40 -0.87
CA ARG A 85 8.25 6.52 0.18
C ARG A 85 7.64 5.13 0.06
N THR A 86 8.42 4.12 0.41
CA THR A 86 7.87 2.78 0.61
C THR A 86 6.86 2.83 1.76
N PRO A 87 5.64 2.27 1.58
CA PRO A 87 4.67 2.18 2.66
C PRO A 87 5.24 1.42 3.85
N VAL A 88 4.90 1.87 5.05
CA VAL A 88 5.28 1.16 6.28
C VAL A 88 4.61 -0.21 6.25
N ASP A 89 5.37 -1.26 6.52
CA ASP A 89 4.83 -2.62 6.54
C ASP A 89 3.70 -2.72 7.59
N PRO A 90 2.56 -3.35 7.26
CA PRO A 90 1.45 -3.46 8.20
C PRO A 90 1.86 -4.34 9.39
N PRO A 91 1.20 -4.27 10.56
CA PRO A 91 1.50 -5.15 11.68
C PRO A 91 1.34 -6.63 11.32
N ALA A 92 2.17 -7.51 11.89
CA ALA A 92 2.03 -8.97 11.78
C ALA A 92 1.02 -9.50 12.82
N GLY A 93 -0.16 -8.90 12.86
CA GLY A 93 -1.22 -9.32 13.78
C GLY A 93 -1.68 -10.74 13.46
N LEU A 94 -1.80 -11.58 14.49
CA LEU A 94 -2.21 -12.98 14.35
C LEU A 94 -3.58 -13.11 13.67
N GLU A 95 -4.52 -12.21 13.96
CA GLU A 95 -5.86 -12.19 13.35
C GLU A 95 -5.79 -11.90 11.84
N VAL A 96 -5.00 -10.91 11.44
CA VAL A 96 -4.84 -10.52 10.02
C VAL A 96 -4.17 -11.64 9.22
N LEU A 97 -3.13 -12.25 9.81
CA LEU A 97 -2.45 -13.35 9.15
C LEU A 97 -3.25 -14.64 9.18
N ARG A 98 -4.14 -14.87 10.15
CA ARG A 98 -5.08 -16.00 10.16
C ARG A 98 -6.00 -16.01 8.95
N GLU A 99 -6.55 -14.85 8.57
CA GLU A 99 -7.45 -14.75 7.42
C GLU A 99 -6.71 -15.03 6.09
N LEU A 100 -5.44 -14.64 6.03
CA LEU A 100 -4.58 -14.86 4.86
C LEU A 100 -3.98 -16.28 4.82
N ALA A 101 -3.73 -16.85 6.00
CA ALA A 101 -3.10 -18.14 6.17
C ALA A 101 -4.11 -19.27 5.99
N LYS A 102 -3.83 -20.17 5.04
CA LYS A 102 -4.54 -21.46 4.93
C LYS A 102 -3.97 -22.52 5.89
N ILE A 103 -3.52 -22.10 7.06
CA ILE A 103 -2.89 -22.95 8.08
C ILE A 103 -3.46 -22.61 9.47
N ASP A 104 -3.39 -23.57 10.39
CA ASP A 104 -3.74 -23.34 11.80
C ASP A 104 -2.66 -22.48 12.47
N VAL A 105 -2.90 -21.18 12.58
CA VAL A 105 -1.95 -20.20 13.14
C VAL A 105 -1.73 -20.34 14.66
N TYR A 106 -2.41 -21.27 15.34
CA TYR A 106 -2.21 -21.55 16.76
C TYR A 106 -1.40 -22.83 17.01
N ALA A 107 -0.98 -23.55 15.96
CA ALA A 107 -0.28 -24.82 16.11
C ALA A 107 1.08 -24.71 16.82
N HIS A 108 1.74 -23.55 16.71
CA HIS A 108 3.04 -23.27 17.33
C HIS A 108 3.09 -21.82 17.87
N PRO A 109 4.06 -21.49 18.76
CA PRO A 109 4.26 -20.13 19.25
C PRO A 109 4.38 -19.13 18.10
N TRP A 110 3.70 -18.00 18.24
CA TRP A 110 3.69 -16.96 17.22
C TRP A 110 5.11 -16.39 17.01
N PRO A 111 5.62 -16.35 15.76
CA PRO A 111 7.02 -16.02 15.54
C PRO A 111 7.31 -14.52 15.40
N PHE A 112 6.30 -13.65 15.38
CA PHE A 112 6.47 -12.22 15.11
C PHE A 112 6.16 -11.33 16.32
N ASP A 113 6.91 -10.25 16.48
CA ASP A 113 6.56 -9.16 17.40
C ASP A 113 5.45 -8.26 16.83
N ALA A 114 5.07 -7.22 17.58
CA ALA A 114 4.08 -6.24 17.16
C ALA A 114 4.49 -5.47 15.89
N ASP A 115 5.79 -5.34 15.63
CA ASP A 115 6.38 -4.68 14.45
C ASP A 115 6.55 -5.66 13.27
N GLY A 116 6.21 -6.94 13.46
CA GLY A 116 6.33 -7.99 12.45
C GLY A 116 7.74 -8.55 12.27
N ARG A 117 8.64 -8.34 13.23
CA ARG A 117 10.00 -8.91 13.23
C ARG A 117 9.99 -10.29 13.85
N TRP A 118 10.85 -11.17 13.32
CA TRP A 118 11.01 -12.53 13.81
C TRP A 118 11.61 -12.56 15.23
N MET A 119 10.96 -13.24 16.17
CA MET A 119 11.34 -13.29 17.60
C MET A 119 11.95 -14.62 18.05
N LEU A 120 11.87 -15.70 17.27
CA LEU A 120 12.27 -17.05 17.72
C LEU A 120 13.68 -17.42 17.23
N PRO A 121 14.73 -17.37 18.08
CA PRO A 121 16.12 -17.48 17.62
C PRO A 121 16.46 -18.84 16.99
N ASP A 122 15.91 -19.92 17.54
CA ASP A 122 16.27 -21.31 17.19
C ASP A 122 15.47 -21.90 16.02
N ASP A 123 14.44 -21.21 15.56
CA ASP A 123 13.47 -21.72 14.58
C ASP A 123 13.34 -20.83 13.33
N ARG A 124 14.27 -19.87 13.13
CA ARG A 124 14.24 -19.00 11.95
C ARG A 124 14.33 -19.86 10.68
N PRO A 125 13.31 -19.83 9.80
CA PRO A 125 13.40 -20.54 8.54
C PRO A 125 14.59 -19.98 7.75
N THR A 126 15.49 -20.85 7.32
CA THR A 126 16.57 -20.49 6.40
C THR A 126 15.94 -19.84 5.17
N ASP A 127 16.34 -18.60 4.89
CA ASP A 127 15.89 -17.86 3.71
C ASP A 127 16.20 -18.68 2.45
N PRO A 128 15.21 -19.05 1.62
CA PRO A 128 15.47 -19.77 0.39
C PRO A 128 16.11 -18.89 -0.69
N ARG A 129 16.41 -17.61 -0.43
CA ARG A 129 17.11 -16.71 -1.36
C ARG A 129 18.62 -16.61 -1.05
N THR A 130 19.34 -17.73 -1.20
CA THR A 130 20.79 -17.77 -1.50
C THR A 130 21.06 -18.86 -2.50
#